data_AF-P32734-F1
#
_entry.id   AF-P32734-F1
#
_cell.length_a   1.000
_cell.length_b   1.000
_cell.length_c   1.000
_cell.angle_alpha   90.00
_cell.angle_beta   90.00
_cell.angle_gamma   90.00
#
_symmetry.space_group_name_H-M   'P 1'
#
loop_
_entity.id
_entity.type
_entity.pdbx_description
1 polymer ?
#
loop_
_entity_poly.entity_id
_entity_poly.type
_entity_poly.pdbx_seq_one_letter_code
_entity_poly.pdbx_strand_id
1 'polypeptide(L)' 'SDRCKDLGISIDEENNRRLVVKDGDPLAVRFVKANRRG' A
#
# COMPACT_ATOMS: atom_id res chain seq x y z
N SER A 1 -13.89 6.30 17.03
CA SER A 1 -13.92 7.34 16.00
C SER A 1 -13.45 6.72 14.70
N ASP A 2 -14.35 6.51 13.75
CA ASP A 2 -14.07 5.81 12.48
C ASP A 2 -13.47 6.77 11.46
N ARG A 3 -12.26 7.27 11.75
CA ARG A 3 -11.54 8.16 10.82
C ARG A 3 -10.75 7.33 9.83
N CYS A 4 -10.85 7.69 8.56
CA CYS A 4 -9.99 7.17 7.49
C CYS A 4 -8.53 7.48 7.81
N LYS A 5 -7.64 6.57 7.40
CA LYS A 5 -6.19 6.72 7.47
C LYS A 5 -5.60 6.26 6.14
N ASP A 6 -4.50 6.89 5.77
CA ASP A 6 -3.77 6.47 4.58
C ASP A 6 -3.15 5.08 4.74
N LEU A 7 -3.00 4.38 3.61
CA LEU A 7 -2.16 3.19 3.51
C LEU A 7 -0.82 3.57 2.90
N GLY A 8 0.27 3.14 3.54
CA GLY A 8 1.64 3.40 3.10
C GLY A 8 2.50 2.14 3.13
N ILE A 9 3.80 2.33 2.92
CA ILE A 9 4.79 1.25 2.92
C ILE A 9 5.60 1.27 4.22
N SER A 10 5.70 0.12 4.88
CA SER A 10 6.71 -0.17 5.89
C SER A 10 7.66 -1.24 5.37
N ILE A 11 8.96 -1.08 5.63
CA ILE A 11 9.98 -2.08 5.33
C ILE A 11 10.12 -2.95 6.58
N ASP A 12 9.99 -4.27 6.44
CA ASP A 12 10.20 -5.22 7.54
C ASP A 12 11.67 -5.66 7.67
N GLU A 13 11.96 -6.54 8.62
CA GLU A 13 13.31 -7.05 8.90
C GLU A 13 13.92 -7.86 7.74
N GLU A 14 13.09 -8.35 6.83
CA GLU A 14 13.48 -9.10 5.63
C GLU A 14 13.51 -8.22 4.37
N ASN A 15 13.38 -6.90 4.52
CA ASN A 15 13.25 -5.91 3.45
C ASN A 15 11.98 -6.04 2.57
N ASN A 16 10.94 -6.74 3.01
CA ASN A 16 9.66 -6.75 2.32
C ASN A 16 8.94 -5.41 2.51
N ARG A 17 8.35 -4.89 1.43
CA ARG A 17 7.56 -3.66 1.44
C ARG A 17 6.10 -3.97 1.78
N ARG A 18 5.78 -4.01 3.08
CA ARG A 18 4.43 -4.31 3.57
C ARG A 18 3.50 -3.10 3.44
N LEU A 19 2.30 -3.34 2.91
CA LEU A 19 1.22 -2.35 2.90
C LEU A 19 0.60 -2.28 4.30
N VAL A 20 0.65 -1.13 4.95
CA VAL A 20 0.18 -0.92 6.32
C VAL A 20 -0.58 0.40 6.43
N VAL A 21 -1.33 0.58 7.53
CA VAL A 21 -1.88 1.90 7.88
C VAL A 21 -0.72 2.83 8.24
N LYS A 22 -0.57 3.92 7.48
CA LYS A 22 0.52 4.89 7.63
C LYS A 22 0.02 6.30 7.29
N ASP A 23 -0.76 6.84 8.22
CA ASP A 23 -1.40 8.15 8.07
C ASP A 23 -0.35 9.26 7.87
N GLY A 24 -0.49 10.07 6.81
CA GLY A 24 0.47 11.11 6.45
C GLY A 24 1.66 10.65 5.59
N ASP A 25 1.79 9.34 5.30
CA ASP A 25 2.78 8.81 4.34
C ASP A 25 2.12 7.77 3.41
N PRO A 26 1.22 8.22 2.51
CA PRO A 26 0.47 7.35 1.62
C PRO A 26 1.32 6.74 0.50
N LEU A 27 1.01 5.50 0.13
CA LEU A 27 1.45 4.91 -1.14
C LEU A 27 0.59 5.46 -2.28
N ALA A 28 1.15 6.35 -3.09
CA ALA A 28 0.52 6.77 -4.34
C ALA A 28 0.43 5.61 -5.33
N VAL A 29 -0.77 5.31 -5.83
CA VAL A 29 -1.04 4.18 -6.75
C VAL A 29 -1.63 4.63 -8.08
N ARG A 30 -1.46 3.79 -9.11
CA ARG A 30 -2.21 3.84 -10.37
C ARG A 30 -2.74 2.44 -10.68
N PHE A 31 -3.91 2.36 -11.29
CA PHE A 31 -4.54 1.09 -11.65
C PHE A 31 -4.34 0.80 -13.14
N VAL A 32 -3.89 -0.41 -13.47
CA VAL A 32 -3.72 -0.89 -14.84
C VAL A 32 -4.53 -2.17 -15.01
N LYS A 33 -5.26 -2.29 -16.13
CA LYS A 33 -6.05 -3.49 -16.43
C LYS A 33 -5.12 -4.71 -16.52
N ALA A 34 -5.40 -5.75 -15.73
CA ALA A 34 -4.62 -6.99 -15.77
C ALA A 34 -4.83 -7.71 -17.12
N ASN A 35 -3.73 -8.04 -17.79
CA ASN A 35 -3.76 -8.90 -18.97
C ASN A 35 -4.09 -10.33 -18.55
N ARG A 36 -5.21 -10.88 -19.02
CA ARG A 36 -5.51 -12.31 -18.89
C ARG A 36 -4.60 -13.08 -19.86
N ARG A 37 -3.41 -13.47 -19.40
CA ARG A 37 -2.64 -14.56 -20.01
C ARG A 37 -2.57 -15.68 -18.97
N GLY A 38 -3.64 -16.46 -18.95
CA GLY A 38 -3.63 -17.85 -18.51
C GLY A 38 -3.63 -18.74 -19.74
#